data_AF-A0A2R6CLH9-F1
#
_entry.id   AF-A0A2R6CLH9-F1
#
_cell.length_a   1.000
_cell.length_b   1.000
_cell.length_c   1.000
_cell.angle_alpha   90.00
_cell.angle_beta   90.00
_cell.angle_gamma   90.00
#
_symmetry.space_group_name_H-M   'P 1'
#
loop_
_entity.id
_entity.type
_entity.pdbx_description
1 polymer ?
#
loop_
_entity_poly.entity_id
_entity_poly.type
_entity_poly.pdbx_seq_one_letter_code
_entity_poly.pdbx_strand_id
1 'polypeptide(L)'
;MSIVGRFLEHSRIFYFHDDGAGRYYIGSADWMERNLDNRVEAVTPIHDPDLQDQLGEILDVCLADNQDCWEMQSDGSYSQRTTDGDEPISVQETFMRQAENRIQKREP
;
A
#
# COMPACT_ATOMS: atom_id res chain seq x y z
N MET A 1 -4.47 -10.49 2.57
CA MET A 1 -3.07 -10.12 2.28
C MET A 1 -2.60 -9.15 3.35
N SER A 2 -1.41 -9.34 3.90
CA SER A 2 -0.78 -8.48 4.92
C SER A 2 0.71 -8.44 4.66
N ILE A 3 1.32 -7.27 4.58
CA ILE A 3 2.77 -7.13 4.44
C ILE A 3 3.37 -6.93 5.83
N VAL A 4 4.35 -7.76 6.18
CA VAL A 4 5.01 -7.72 7.50
C VAL A 4 6.52 -7.79 7.30
N GLY A 5 7.17 -6.64 7.45
CA GLY A 5 8.63 -6.50 7.28
C GLY A 5 9.27 -5.61 8.34
N ARG A 6 10.33 -4.91 7.94
CA ARG A 6 11.10 -3.98 8.78
C ARG A 6 10.29 -2.76 9.24
N PHE A 7 9.48 -2.17 8.37
CA PHE A 7 8.62 -1.03 8.67
C PHE A 7 7.20 -1.45 9.00
N LEU A 8 6.52 -0.64 9.81
CA LEU A 8 5.10 -0.83 10.11
C LEU A 8 4.26 -0.15 9.02
N GLU A 9 3.47 -0.95 8.30
CA GLU A 9 2.54 -0.43 7.29
C GLU A 9 1.38 0.32 7.98
N HIS A 10 1.50 1.64 8.04
CA HIS A 10 0.54 2.53 8.70
C HIS A 10 -0.27 3.41 7.74
N SER A 11 0.12 3.42 6.45
CA SER A 11 -0.58 4.16 5.41
C SER A 11 -1.98 3.60 5.20
N ARG A 12 -2.98 4.48 5.11
CA ARG A 12 -4.35 4.12 4.70
C ARG A 12 -4.66 4.80 3.38
N ILE A 13 -4.73 4.00 2.33
CA ILE A 13 -5.05 4.42 0.97
C ILE A 13 -6.29 3.64 0.55
N PHE A 14 -7.28 4.35 0.01
CA PHE A 14 -8.49 3.74 -0.53
C PHE A 14 -8.58 4.05 -2.02
N TYR A 15 -8.79 3.01 -2.83
CA TYR A 15 -9.05 3.13 -4.25
C TYR A 15 -10.44 2.57 -4.57
N PHE A 16 -11.23 3.36 -5.30
CA PHE A 16 -12.53 2.95 -5.81
C PHE A 16 -12.50 3.04 -7.33
N HIS A 17 -12.85 1.95 -8.02
CA HIS A 17 -12.72 1.86 -9.47
C HIS A 17 -13.59 2.86 -10.24
N ASP A 18 -14.80 3.19 -9.75
CA ASP A 18 -15.72 4.20 -10.30
C ASP A 18 -15.88 4.14 -11.83
N ASP A 19 -16.27 2.97 -12.35
CA ASP A 19 -16.45 2.72 -13.80
C ASP A 19 -15.20 3.08 -14.65
N GLY A 20 -14.02 2.87 -14.09
CA GLY A 20 -12.73 3.18 -14.71
C GLY A 20 -12.25 4.62 -14.49
N ALA A 21 -13.07 5.51 -13.92
CA ALA A 21 -12.63 6.86 -13.59
C ALA A 21 -11.60 6.88 -12.46
N GLY A 22 -11.69 5.93 -11.52
CA GLY A 22 -10.76 5.78 -10.40
C GLY A 22 -10.84 6.93 -9.40
N ARG A 23 -11.03 6.63 -8.11
CA ARG A 23 -10.95 7.64 -7.04
C ARG A 23 -10.05 7.17 -5.93
N TYR A 24 -9.06 8.00 -5.62
CA TYR A 24 -8.10 7.78 -4.55
C TYR A 24 -8.41 8.66 -3.35
N TYR A 25 -8.27 8.07 -2.17
CA TYR A 25 -8.40 8.75 -0.89
C TYR A 25 -7.26 8.32 0.03
N ILE A 26 -6.83 9.24 0.89
CA ILE A 26 -5.93 8.94 2.01
C ILE A 26 -6.57 9.41 3.31
N GLY A 27 -6.24 8.79 4.43
CA GLY A 27 -6.82 9.20 5.71
C GLY A 27 -6.17 8.59 6.95
N SER A 28 -6.73 8.96 8.09
CA SER A 28 -6.28 8.51 9.42
C SER A 28 -7.02 7.25 9.92
N ALA A 29 -8.22 6.99 9.41
CA ALA A 29 -9.05 5.86 9.82
C ALA A 29 -8.68 4.56 9.08
N ASP A 30 -8.77 3.45 9.80
CA ASP A 30 -8.98 2.12 9.23
C ASP A 30 -10.47 1.72 9.36
N TRP A 31 -10.85 0.52 8.89
CA TRP A 31 -12.24 0.04 8.89
C TRP A 31 -12.67 -0.65 10.19
N MET A 32 -12.11 -0.24 11.33
CA MET A 32 -12.61 -0.72 12.63
C MET A 32 -13.75 0.15 13.13
N GLU A 33 -14.81 -0.46 13.66
CA GLU A 33 -16.01 0.22 14.22
C GLU A 33 -15.64 1.39 15.13
N ARG A 34 -14.63 1.22 15.99
CA ARG A 34 -14.14 2.29 16.87
C ARG A 34 -13.65 3.54 16.14
N ASN A 35 -13.09 3.38 14.93
CA ASN A 35 -12.57 4.47 14.13
C ASN A 35 -13.69 5.12 13.30
N LEU A 36 -14.76 4.39 12.99
CA LEU A 36 -15.90 4.90 12.23
C LEU A 36 -16.93 5.61 13.11
N ASP A 37 -17.21 5.09 14.31
CA ASP A 37 -18.31 5.57 15.15
C ASP A 37 -17.87 6.33 16.40
N ASN A 38 -16.64 6.09 16.87
CA ASN A 38 -16.20 6.54 18.21
C ASN A 38 -14.99 7.48 18.19
N ARG A 39 -14.44 7.81 17.00
CA ARG A 39 -13.27 8.70 16.86
C ARG A 39 -13.54 9.77 15.80
N VAL A 40 -12.90 10.91 15.99
CA VAL A 40 -12.83 11.94 14.94
C VAL A 40 -11.68 11.56 14.02
N GLU A 41 -12.01 11.26 12.77
CA GLU A 41 -11.06 10.86 11.74
C GLU A 41 -11.17 11.78 10.52
N ALA A 42 -10.10 11.86 9.73
CA ALA A 42 -10.06 12.64 8.51
C ALA A 42 -9.70 11.74 7.31
N VAL A 43 -10.46 11.89 6.23
CA VAL A 43 -10.19 11.29 4.93
C VAL A 43 -10.33 12.38 3.87
N THR A 44 -9.38 12.45 2.95
CA THR A 44 -9.40 13.43 1.87
C THR A 44 -9.28 12.74 0.52
N PRO A 45 -10.05 13.19 -0.50
CA PRO A 45 -9.80 12.77 -1.87
C PRO A 45 -8.47 13.33 -2.37
N ILE A 46 -7.85 12.61 -3.30
CA ILE A 46 -6.70 13.08 -4.08
C ILE A 46 -7.18 13.38 -5.49
N HIS A 47 -7.05 14.64 -5.91
CA HIS A 47 -7.52 15.12 -7.22
C HIS A 47 -6.39 15.32 -8.23
N ASP A 48 -5.15 15.48 -7.77
CA ASP A 48 -3.99 15.68 -8.61
C ASP A 48 -3.63 14.35 -9.33
N PRO A 49 -3.65 14.28 -10.67
CA PRO A 49 -3.36 13.06 -11.40
C PRO A 49 -1.97 12.49 -11.11
N ASP A 50 -0.95 13.33 -10.95
CA ASP A 50 0.41 12.87 -10.68
C ASP A 50 0.52 12.20 -9.29
N LEU A 51 -0.32 12.63 -8.34
CA LEU A 51 -0.42 12.00 -7.03
C LEU A 51 -1.27 10.72 -7.08
N GLN A 52 -2.30 10.68 -7.92
CA GLN A 52 -3.09 9.46 -8.13
C GLN A 52 -2.24 8.36 -8.75
N ASP A 53 -1.43 8.69 -9.76
CA ASP A 53 -0.49 7.75 -10.39
C ASP A 53 0.50 7.20 -9.36
N GLN A 54 1.07 8.05 -8.51
CA GLN A 54 1.96 7.60 -7.42
C GLN A 54 1.25 6.68 -6.42
N LEU A 55 -0.02 6.95 -6.08
CA LEU A 55 -0.78 6.07 -5.20
C LEU A 55 -1.12 4.75 -5.88
N GLY A 56 -1.40 4.77 -7.19
CA GLY A 56 -1.56 3.57 -8.02
C GLY A 56 -0.30 2.70 -7.98
N GLU A 57 0.87 3.28 -8.28
CA GLU A 57 2.16 2.59 -8.19
C GLU A 57 2.41 1.99 -6.80
N ILE A 58 2.07 2.72 -5.73
CA ILE A 58 2.21 2.20 -4.37
C ILE A 58 1.34 0.96 -4.16
N LEU A 59 0.07 1.02 -4.56
CA LEU A 59 -0.85 -0.11 -4.42
C LEU A 59 -0.42 -1.31 -5.28
N ASP A 60 0.04 -1.07 -6.51
CA ASP A 60 0.52 -2.12 -7.42
C ASP A 60 1.73 -2.85 -6.84
N VAL A 61 2.71 -2.11 -6.31
CA VAL A 61 3.88 -2.70 -5.64
C VAL A 61 3.47 -3.48 -4.40
N CYS A 62 2.54 -2.96 -3.59
CA CYS A 62 1.98 -3.67 -2.43
C CYS A 62 1.27 -4.98 -2.80
N LEU A 63 0.50 -4.99 -3.89
CA LEU A 63 -0.23 -6.17 -4.36
C LEU A 63 0.71 -7.23 -4.98
N ALA A 64 1.80 -6.77 -5.60
CA ALA A 64 2.81 -7.62 -6.21
C ALA A 64 3.83 -8.22 -5.21
N ASP A 65 3.83 -7.79 -3.95
CA ASP A 65 4.76 -8.30 -2.94
C ASP A 65 4.67 -9.83 -2.80
N ASN A 66 5.83 -10.48 -2.87
CA ASN A 66 5.96 -11.93 -2.75
C ASN A 66 7.08 -12.35 -1.79
N GLN A 67 7.64 -11.41 -1.02
CA GLN A 67 8.66 -11.69 -0.02
C GLN A 67 8.14 -11.52 1.41
N ASP A 68 7.46 -10.41 1.68
CA ASP A 68 6.99 -10.03 3.01
C ASP A 68 5.47 -10.15 3.15
N CYS A 69 4.81 -10.68 2.11
CA CYS A 69 3.37 -10.84 2.02
C CYS A 69 2.86 -12.14 2.66
N TRP A 70 1.89 -12.00 3.57
CA TRP A 70 1.18 -13.07 4.25
C TRP A 70 -0.30 -13.08 3.86
N GLU A 71 -0.83 -14.25 3.54
CA GLU A 71 -2.22 -14.45 3.16
C GLU A 71 -2.97 -15.15 4.29
N MET A 72 -3.99 -14.46 4.82
CA MET A 72 -4.94 -15.03 5.76
C MET A 72 -5.83 -16.04 5.03
N GLN A 73 -5.85 -17.26 5.53
CA GLN A 73 -6.72 -18.33 5.07
C GLN A 73 -8.11 -18.22 5.72
N SER A 74 -9.10 -18.93 5.19
CA SER A 74 -10.48 -18.90 5.72
C SER A 74 -10.61 -19.38 7.17
N ASP A 75 -9.64 -20.16 7.67
CA ASP A 75 -9.58 -20.64 9.05
C ASP A 75 -8.83 -19.68 10.00
N GLY A 76 -8.38 -18.53 9.49
CA GLY A 76 -7.62 -17.53 10.25
C GLY A 76 -6.13 -17.83 10.37
N SER A 77 -5.63 -18.95 9.83
CA SER A 77 -4.20 -19.19 9.70
C SER A 77 -3.59 -18.28 8.64
N TYR A 78 -2.27 -18.10 8.68
CA TYR A 78 -1.55 -17.31 7.70
C TYR A 78 -0.49 -18.17 7.01
N SER A 79 -0.40 -18.03 5.69
CA SER A 79 0.69 -18.58 4.88
C SER A 79 1.45 -17.43 4.24
N GLN A 80 2.77 -17.51 4.24
CA GLN A 80 3.60 -16.57 3.51
C GLN A 80 3.50 -16.89 2.01
N ARG A 81 3.33 -15.86 1.18
CA ARG A 81 3.37 -16.02 -0.27
C ARG A 81 4.78 -16.46 -0.66
N THR A 82 4.88 -17.47 -1.53
CA THR A 82 6.16 -18.03 -1.97
C THR A 82 6.41 -17.68 -3.44
N THR A 83 7.67 -17.47 -3.79
CA THR A 83 8.12 -17.19 -5.16
C THR A 83 8.44 -18.48 -5.90
N ASP A 84 7.45 -19.08 -6.57
CA ASP A 84 7.70 -20.23 -7.45
C ASP A 84 8.21 -19.77 -8.82
N GLY A 85 9.44 -19.25 -8.84
CA GLY A 85 10.15 -18.85 -10.07
C GLY A 85 9.88 -17.44 -10.59
N ASP A 86 9.00 -16.69 -9.93
CA ASP A 86 8.79 -15.26 -10.19
C ASP A 86 9.94 -14.40 -9.64
N GLU A 87 10.14 -13.23 -10.23
CA GLU A 87 11.11 -12.25 -9.73
C GLU A 87 10.73 -11.83 -8.30
N PRO A 88 11.69 -11.82 -7.36
CA PRO A 88 11.44 -11.35 -6.01
C PRO A 88 11.03 -9.87 -5.96
N ILE A 89 9.91 -9.59 -5.30
CA ILE A 89 9.41 -8.24 -5.07
C ILE A 89 9.14 -8.08 -3.57
N SER A 90 9.92 -7.20 -2.92
CA SER A 90 9.64 -6.64 -1.60
C SER A 90 9.23 -5.18 -1.73
N VAL A 91 8.11 -4.83 -1.13
CA VAL A 91 7.57 -3.47 -1.06
C VAL A 91 8.57 -2.52 -0.40
N GLN A 92 9.09 -2.93 0.75
CA GLN A 92 9.92 -2.07 1.57
C GLN A 92 11.27 -1.81 0.89
N GLU A 93 11.88 -2.83 0.28
CA GLU A 93 13.10 -2.65 -0.52
C GLU A 93 12.86 -1.79 -1.76
N THR A 94 11.74 -2.01 -2.45
CA THR A 94 11.37 -1.23 -3.64
C THR A 94 11.26 0.26 -3.31
N PHE A 95 10.54 0.62 -2.25
CA PHE A 95 10.37 2.02 -1.87
C PHE A 95 11.64 2.63 -1.25
N MET A 96 12.45 1.88 -0.52
CA MET A 96 13.77 2.37 -0.07
C MET A 96 14.65 2.75 -1.26
N ARG A 97 14.76 1.87 -2.27
CA ARG A 97 15.53 2.14 -3.49
C ARG A 97 14.97 3.33 -4.27
N GLN A 98 13.66 3.46 -4.39
CA GLN A 98 13.03 4.62 -5.03
C GLN A 98 13.35 5.93 -4.29
N ALA A 99 13.32 5.92 -2.96
CA ALA A 99 13.67 7.09 -2.14
C ALA A 99 15.13 7.49 -2.32
N GLU A 100 16.06 6.53 -2.32
CA GLU A 100 17.49 6.76 -2.59
C GLU A 100 17.72 7.39 -3.98
N ASN A 101 17.06 6.86 -5.00
CA ASN A 101 17.14 7.38 -6.36
C ASN A 101 16.60 8.82 -6.49
N ARG A 102 15.56 9.18 -5.73
CA ARG A 102 15.01 10.54 -5.68
C ARG A 102 16.00 11.53 -5.04
N ILE A 103 16.80 11.07 -4.08
CA ILE A 103 17.86 11.88 -3.44
C ILE A 103 19.00 12.12 -4.44
N GLN A 104 19.50 11.07 -5.11
CA GLN A 104 20.59 11.19 -6.09
C GLN A 104 20.25 12.12 -7.25
N LYS A 105 19.01 12.07 -7.76
CA LYS A 105 18.55 12.97 -8.83
C LYS A 105 18.43 14.44 -8.42
N ARG A 106 18.40 14.73 -7.11
CA ARG A 106 18.31 16.09 -6.57
C ARG A 106 19.68 16.71 -6.29
N GLU A 107 20.73 15.90 -6.17
CA GLU A 107 22.09 16.43 -6.06
C GLU A 107 22.61 16.83 -7.46
N PRO A 108 23.12 18.07 -7.64
CA PRO A 108 23.58 18.58 -8.92
C PRO A 108 24.89 17.95 -9.41
#